data_AF-A0A3M1PPR7-F1
#
_entry.id   AF-A0A3M1PPR7-F1
#
_cell.length_a   1.000
_cell.length_b   1.000
_cell.length_c   1.000
_cell.angle_alpha   90.00
_cell.angle_beta   90.00
_cell.angle_gamma   90.00
#
_symmetry.space_group_name_H-M   'P 1'
#
loop_
_entity.id
_entity.type
_entity.pdbx_description
1 polymer ?
#
loop_
_entity_poly.entity_id
_entity_poly.type
_entity_poly.pdbx_seq_one_letter_code
_entity_poly.pdbx_strand_id
1 'polypeptide(L)'
;HGLTPIEIGDSDQLKVGEWVVAIGSPLSENLAHTVTAGIVSAKGRSNLRLADYEDFIQTDAAINPGNSGGALVNLEGKLVGINTAIATQSGGFQGIGFAVPINMAKAVMDALIKHGKVVRGWLGVHIQDVDETMAQAMNLPGAGGALVANVTKDGPAAKAGLQTGDVIVTLDGRKVKNTTELRNEIASRAPGSKVELGIIRNGRKERVTVTLGELPEETPTPQAKKTAIEKLGFSVEKLNRDLAERFGLDPGETGVVITEIRQSSTAFAAGLKVGDLIKEVNRKPVTSVRDFNRLVKDLKKGETVLFYVKRKSDSFFVAFELE
;
A
#
# COMPACT_ATOMS: atom_id res chain seq x y z
N HIS A 1 -6.46 29.60 17.50
CA HIS A 1 -6.35 29.10 18.89
C HIS A 1 -7.76 28.78 19.38
N GLY A 2 -8.01 27.55 19.83
CA GLY A 2 -9.36 27.07 20.17
C GLY A 2 -9.71 25.66 19.67
N LEU A 3 -8.71 24.86 19.26
CA LEU A 3 -8.93 23.46 18.89
C LEU A 3 -8.76 22.56 20.13
N THR A 4 -9.64 21.57 20.27
CA THR A 4 -9.54 20.54 21.30
C THR A 4 -8.88 19.30 20.70
N PRO A 5 -7.65 18.94 21.10
CA PRO A 5 -7.01 17.72 20.61
C PRO A 5 -7.67 16.50 21.27
N ILE A 6 -7.70 15.39 20.53
CA ILE A 6 -8.06 14.09 21.08
C ILE A 6 -6.88 13.49 21.85
N GLU A 7 -7.15 12.76 22.93
CA GLU A 7 -6.12 11.97 23.61
C GLU A 7 -5.74 10.76 22.74
N ILE A 8 -4.45 10.57 22.50
CA ILE A 8 -3.93 9.43 21.73
C ILE A 8 -3.74 8.24 22.67
N GLY A 9 -4.35 7.11 22.32
CA GLY A 9 -4.17 5.83 23.02
C GLY A 9 -3.00 5.02 22.48
N ASP A 10 -3.00 3.72 22.80
CA ASP A 10 -2.03 2.74 22.33
C ASP A 10 -2.75 1.58 21.62
N SER A 11 -2.62 1.51 20.29
CA SER A 11 -3.25 0.45 19.50
C SER A 11 -2.68 -0.95 19.78
N ASP A 12 -1.48 -1.06 20.34
CA ASP A 12 -0.86 -2.35 20.63
C ASP A 12 -1.54 -3.02 21.84
N GLN A 13 -2.06 -2.23 22.78
CA GLN A 13 -2.81 -2.71 23.95
C GLN A 13 -4.24 -3.16 23.63
N LEU A 14 -4.78 -2.73 22.49
CA LEU A 14 -6.14 -3.06 22.07
C LEU A 14 -6.34 -4.58 21.97
N LYS A 15 -7.47 -5.11 22.43
CA LYS A 15 -7.77 -6.55 22.37
C LYS A 15 -8.91 -6.86 21.41
N VAL A 16 -8.87 -8.03 20.78
CA VAL A 16 -10.01 -8.56 20.02
C VAL A 16 -11.18 -8.75 20.98
N GLY A 17 -12.37 -8.29 20.59
CA GLY A 17 -13.58 -8.25 21.40
C GLY A 17 -13.76 -6.98 22.23
N GLU A 18 -12.76 -6.09 22.27
CA GLU A 18 -12.87 -4.80 22.95
C GLU A 18 -13.83 -3.86 22.21
N TRP A 19 -14.65 -3.13 22.95
CA TRP A 19 -15.59 -2.16 22.39
C TRP A 19 -14.86 -0.95 21.83
N VAL A 20 -15.29 -0.53 20.65
CA VAL A 20 -14.80 0.67 19.96
C VAL A 20 -15.94 1.46 19.37
N VAL A 21 -15.69 2.75 19.19
CA VAL A 21 -16.63 3.70 18.61
C VAL A 21 -15.97 4.36 17.40
N ALA A 22 -16.63 4.29 16.25
CA ALA A 22 -16.21 4.98 15.04
C ALA A 22 -16.98 6.31 14.90
N ILE A 23 -16.25 7.38 14.62
CA ILE A 23 -16.79 8.74 14.49
C ILE A 23 -16.34 9.31 13.14
N GLY A 24 -17.30 9.83 12.36
CA GLY A 24 -17.02 10.41 11.05
C GLY A 24 -18.22 11.12 10.42
N SER A 25 -18.12 11.38 9.12
CA SER A 25 -19.14 12.11 8.35
C SER A 25 -19.54 11.29 7.12
N PRO A 26 -20.33 10.22 7.28
CA PRO A 26 -20.65 9.32 6.18
C PRO A 26 -21.54 9.99 5.13
N LEU A 27 -21.29 9.73 3.85
CA LEU A 27 -22.10 10.06 2.68
C LEU A 27 -22.29 11.57 2.36
N SER A 28 -22.47 12.47 3.35
CA SER A 28 -22.65 13.91 3.14
C SER A 28 -22.35 14.74 4.39
N GLU A 29 -22.14 16.06 4.24
CA GLU A 29 -21.95 16.99 5.38
C GLU A 29 -23.17 17.05 6.31
N ASN A 30 -24.38 16.82 5.82
CA ASN A 30 -25.60 16.78 6.64
C ASN A 30 -25.65 15.58 7.59
N LEU A 31 -24.77 14.60 7.40
CA LEU A 31 -24.57 13.45 8.27
C LEU A 31 -23.24 13.53 9.03
N ALA A 32 -22.62 14.71 9.08
CA ALA A 32 -21.41 14.93 9.84
C ALA A 32 -21.60 14.58 11.32
N HIS A 33 -20.50 14.14 11.96
CA HIS A 33 -20.48 13.73 13.37
C HIS A 33 -21.37 12.51 13.68
N THR A 34 -21.51 11.59 12.72
CA THR A 34 -22.16 10.31 12.95
C THR A 34 -21.25 9.42 13.79
N VAL A 35 -21.84 8.80 14.81
CA VAL A 35 -21.18 7.90 15.75
C VAL A 35 -21.77 6.50 15.61
N THR A 36 -20.92 5.50 15.45
CA THR A 36 -21.32 4.08 15.40
C THR A 36 -20.46 3.29 16.37
N ALA A 37 -21.02 2.26 16.99
CA ALA A 37 -20.30 1.40 17.93
C ALA A 37 -20.17 -0.02 17.38
N GLY A 38 -19.13 -0.69 17.80
CA GLY A 38 -18.86 -2.09 17.51
C GLY A 38 -17.74 -2.60 18.39
N ILE A 39 -17.10 -3.67 17.96
CA ILE A 39 -15.96 -4.27 18.63
C ILE A 39 -14.76 -4.36 17.69
N VAL A 40 -13.60 -4.61 18.27
CA VAL A 40 -12.41 -5.03 17.54
C VAL A 40 -12.60 -6.47 17.12
N SER A 41 -12.91 -6.71 15.84
CA SER A 41 -13.12 -8.06 15.32
C SER A 41 -11.81 -8.80 15.07
N ALA A 42 -10.74 -8.07 14.72
CA ALA A 42 -9.40 -8.63 14.51
C ALA A 42 -8.34 -7.52 14.56
N LYS A 43 -7.08 -7.91 14.75
CA LYS A 43 -5.89 -7.03 14.64
C LYS A 43 -4.92 -7.61 13.62
N GLY A 44 -4.07 -6.74 13.08
CA GLY A 44 -3.01 -7.12 12.15
C GLY A 44 -3.53 -7.68 10.84
N ARG A 45 -4.65 -7.15 10.35
CA ARG A 45 -5.14 -7.51 9.02
C ARG A 45 -4.24 -6.90 7.97
N SER A 46 -3.59 -7.77 7.21
CA SER A 46 -2.72 -7.46 6.09
C SER A 46 -3.14 -8.25 4.85
N ASN A 47 -2.45 -8.02 3.74
CA ASN A 47 -2.69 -8.66 2.44
C ASN A 47 -4.11 -8.38 1.89
N LEU A 48 -4.72 -7.27 2.31
CA LEU A 48 -6.02 -6.80 1.83
C LEU A 48 -5.89 -6.02 0.52
N ARG A 49 -4.66 -5.58 0.19
CA ARG A 49 -4.33 -4.83 -1.03
C ARG A 49 -5.06 -3.49 -1.12
N LEU A 50 -5.28 -2.86 0.04
CA LEU A 50 -5.82 -1.53 0.26
C LEU A 50 -4.71 -0.47 0.40
N ALA A 51 -3.49 -0.86 0.80
CA ALA A 51 -2.34 0.03 0.90
C ALA A 51 -1.01 -0.74 0.76
N ASP A 52 0.10 -0.01 0.53
CA ASP A 52 1.45 -0.60 0.44
C ASP A 52 1.96 -1.16 1.79
N TYR A 53 1.51 -0.54 2.87
CA TYR A 53 1.81 -0.88 4.26
C TYR A 53 0.48 -1.07 4.99
N GLU A 54 0.23 -2.29 5.45
CA GLU A 54 -1.04 -2.69 6.03
C GLU A 54 -0.83 -3.34 7.39
N ASP A 55 -1.63 -2.94 8.37
CA ASP A 55 -1.69 -3.57 9.69
C ASP A 55 -3.04 -3.26 10.33
N PHE A 56 -4.12 -3.43 9.58
CA PHE A 56 -5.41 -2.85 9.95
C PHE A 56 -6.00 -3.48 11.22
N ILE A 57 -6.62 -2.63 12.02
CA ILE A 57 -7.62 -3.03 13.00
C ILE A 57 -8.91 -3.29 12.23
N GLN A 58 -9.50 -4.47 12.40
CA GLN A 58 -10.81 -4.79 11.86
C GLN A 58 -11.88 -4.49 12.92
N THR A 59 -12.98 -3.87 12.51
CA THR A 59 -14.15 -3.63 13.37
C THR A 59 -15.46 -3.87 12.63
N ASP A 60 -16.50 -4.21 13.38
CA ASP A 60 -17.89 -4.26 12.92
C ASP A 60 -18.67 -2.99 13.29
N ALA A 61 -18.01 -1.96 13.83
CA ALA A 61 -18.59 -0.62 13.90
C ALA A 61 -18.88 -0.14 12.47
N ALA A 62 -20.07 0.41 12.24
CA ALA A 62 -20.49 0.78 10.90
C ALA A 62 -19.62 1.92 10.34
N ILE A 63 -18.85 1.59 9.30
CA ILE A 63 -18.00 2.52 8.53
C ILE A 63 -18.56 2.56 7.10
N ASN A 64 -18.84 3.75 6.58
CA ASN A 64 -19.27 3.96 5.19
C ASN A 64 -18.35 4.98 4.51
N PRO A 65 -18.36 5.08 3.16
CA PRO A 65 -17.70 6.18 2.47
C PRO A 65 -18.04 7.53 3.10
N GLY A 66 -17.03 8.34 3.40
CA GLY A 66 -17.14 9.59 4.19
C GLY A 66 -16.65 9.47 5.64
N ASN A 67 -16.57 8.27 6.21
CA ASN A 67 -15.90 8.05 7.51
C ASN A 67 -14.38 7.96 7.39
N SER A 68 -13.82 7.83 6.18
CA SER A 68 -12.37 7.76 5.96
C SER A 68 -11.67 9.02 6.50
N GLY A 69 -10.62 8.82 7.29
CA GLY A 69 -9.92 9.87 8.04
C GLY A 69 -10.53 10.16 9.42
N GLY A 70 -11.71 9.63 9.72
CA GLY A 70 -12.37 9.73 11.02
C GLY A 70 -11.73 8.87 12.11
N ALA A 71 -12.16 9.09 13.35
CA ALA A 71 -11.59 8.44 14.53
C ALA A 71 -12.21 7.07 14.81
N LEU A 72 -11.38 6.12 15.22
CA LEU A 72 -11.79 4.93 15.97
C LEU A 72 -11.27 5.09 17.39
N VAL A 73 -12.15 5.13 18.38
CA VAL A 73 -11.82 5.36 19.79
C VAL A 73 -12.23 4.16 20.66
N ASN A 74 -11.51 3.94 21.77
CA ASN A 74 -11.94 3.00 22.79
C ASN A 74 -12.99 3.64 23.74
N LEU A 75 -13.49 2.88 24.72
CA LEU A 75 -14.50 3.38 25.67
C LEU A 75 -14.00 4.47 26.62
N GLU A 76 -12.68 4.67 26.74
CA GLU A 76 -12.09 5.81 27.46
C GLU A 76 -12.06 7.08 26.60
N GLY A 77 -12.48 7.02 25.33
CA GLY A 77 -12.42 8.14 24.39
C GLY A 77 -11.04 8.39 23.80
N LYS A 78 -10.08 7.48 24.02
CA LYS A 78 -8.74 7.57 23.45
C LYS A 78 -8.74 7.08 22.00
N LEU A 79 -8.05 7.80 21.14
CA LEU A 79 -7.88 7.44 19.73
C LEU A 79 -7.03 6.18 19.62
N VAL A 80 -7.58 5.12 19.02
CA VAL A 80 -6.90 3.83 18.82
C VAL A 80 -6.71 3.47 17.35
N GLY A 81 -7.42 4.14 16.43
CA GLY A 81 -7.18 4.01 15.00
C GLY A 81 -7.82 5.10 14.16
N ILE A 82 -7.48 5.12 12.87
CA ILE A 82 -8.04 6.04 11.87
C ILE A 82 -8.84 5.22 10.85
N ASN A 83 -10.16 5.45 10.78
CA ASN A 83 -11.05 4.77 9.85
C ASN A 83 -10.56 4.99 8.42
N THR A 84 -10.42 3.92 7.64
CA THR A 84 -9.77 3.99 6.33
C THR A 84 -10.63 3.41 5.22
N ALA A 85 -11.09 2.17 5.39
CA ALA A 85 -11.74 1.42 4.32
C ALA A 85 -12.76 0.41 4.86
N ILE A 86 -13.49 -0.22 3.94
CA ILE A 86 -14.40 -1.35 4.21
C ILE A 86 -14.15 -2.46 3.19
N ALA A 87 -14.40 -3.71 3.59
CA ALA A 87 -14.60 -4.78 2.63
C ALA A 87 -16.08 -4.83 2.25
N THR A 88 -16.38 -4.64 0.96
CA THR A 88 -17.76 -4.62 0.46
C THR A 88 -17.85 -5.06 -0.99
N GLN A 89 -18.95 -5.72 -1.34
CA GLN A 89 -19.33 -6.00 -2.73
C GLN A 89 -20.35 -4.99 -3.28
N SER A 90 -21.06 -4.28 -2.41
CA SER A 90 -22.14 -3.35 -2.76
C SER A 90 -21.72 -1.88 -2.75
N GLY A 91 -20.55 -1.57 -2.16
CA GLY A 91 -20.11 -0.21 -1.87
C GLY A 91 -20.58 0.32 -0.51
N GLY A 92 -21.49 -0.37 0.17
CA GLY A 92 -21.94 -0.05 1.53
C GLY A 92 -21.31 -0.95 2.61
N PHE A 93 -21.45 -0.56 3.87
CA PHE A 93 -21.02 -1.35 5.01
C PHE A 93 -21.68 -2.74 5.05
N GLN A 94 -20.89 -3.79 5.26
CA GLN A 94 -21.33 -5.19 5.33
C GLN A 94 -20.77 -5.94 6.56
N GLY A 95 -20.49 -5.22 7.66
CA GLY A 95 -19.95 -5.83 8.89
C GLY A 95 -18.43 -5.86 8.98
N ILE A 96 -17.70 -5.34 7.98
CA ILE A 96 -16.23 -5.41 7.91
C ILE A 96 -15.66 -4.03 7.58
N GLY A 97 -15.22 -3.32 8.61
CA GLY A 97 -14.50 -2.06 8.51
C GLY A 97 -13.03 -2.19 8.93
N PHE A 98 -12.20 -1.29 8.41
CA PHE A 98 -10.76 -1.25 8.67
C PHE A 98 -10.29 0.14 9.12
N ALA A 99 -9.46 0.15 10.16
CA ALA A 99 -8.78 1.34 10.65
C ALA A 99 -7.27 1.14 10.74
N VAL A 100 -6.50 2.16 10.35
CA VAL A 100 -5.04 2.18 10.55
C VAL A 100 -4.77 2.34 12.05
N PRO A 101 -3.91 1.50 12.67
CA PRO A 101 -3.57 1.63 14.08
C PRO A 101 -2.99 3.00 14.44
N ILE A 102 -3.37 3.54 15.60
CA ILE A 102 -2.92 4.89 15.98
C ILE A 102 -1.41 4.98 16.16
N ASN A 103 -0.72 3.92 16.60
CA ASN A 103 0.73 3.93 16.75
C ASN A 103 1.42 4.15 15.39
N MET A 104 0.91 3.51 14.33
CA MET A 104 1.39 3.69 12.96
C MET A 104 1.08 5.09 12.43
N ALA A 105 -0.16 5.56 12.60
CA ALA A 105 -0.57 6.89 12.14
C ALA A 105 0.21 8.00 12.84
N LYS A 106 0.47 7.86 14.16
CA LYS A 106 1.26 8.78 14.95
C LYS A 106 2.71 8.87 14.47
N ALA A 107 3.35 7.73 14.19
CA ALA A 107 4.73 7.72 13.66
C ALA A 107 4.82 8.46 12.31
N VAL A 108 3.84 8.26 11.43
CA VAL A 108 3.74 8.98 10.14
C VAL A 108 3.53 10.48 10.36
N MET A 109 2.59 10.86 11.23
CA MET A 109 2.31 12.25 11.57
C MET A 109 3.55 12.96 12.12
N ASP A 110 4.24 12.35 13.09
CA ASP A 110 5.45 12.90 13.70
C ASP A 110 6.55 13.14 12.65
N ALA A 111 6.74 12.19 11.72
CA ALA A 111 7.69 12.32 10.62
C ALA A 111 7.33 13.47 9.66
N LEU A 112 6.06 13.59 9.28
CA LEU A 112 5.58 14.65 8.40
C LEU A 112 5.72 16.04 9.04
N ILE A 113 5.38 16.18 10.32
CA ILE A 113 5.51 17.45 11.06
C ILE A 113 6.99 17.85 11.15
N LYS A 114 7.88 16.90 11.47
CA LYS A 114 9.29 17.20 11.73
C LYS A 114 10.12 17.39 10.46
N HIS A 115 9.82 16.65 9.40
CA HIS A 115 10.69 16.54 8.21
C HIS A 115 9.99 16.90 6.90
N GLY A 116 8.67 17.11 6.90
CA GLY A 116 7.88 17.38 5.69
C GLY A 116 7.69 16.16 4.77
N LYS A 117 8.33 15.02 5.07
CA LYS A 117 8.21 13.77 4.34
C LYS A 117 8.38 12.56 5.27
N VAL A 118 7.80 11.43 4.88
CA VAL A 118 8.04 10.14 5.55
C VAL A 118 9.21 9.45 4.86
N VAL A 119 10.33 9.33 5.59
CA VAL A 119 11.50 8.58 5.12
C VAL A 119 11.46 7.19 5.76
N ARG A 120 11.51 6.14 4.93
CA ARG A 120 11.37 4.75 5.39
C ARG A 120 12.68 4.01 5.28
N GLY A 121 12.95 3.17 6.28
CA GLY A 121 14.00 2.17 6.21
C GLY A 121 13.75 1.17 5.07
N TRP A 122 14.83 0.71 4.47
CA TRP A 122 14.78 -0.22 3.35
C TRP A 122 15.84 -1.30 3.48
N LEU A 123 15.40 -2.55 3.32
CA LEU A 123 16.27 -3.71 3.40
C LEU A 123 16.88 -4.07 2.04
N GLY A 124 16.21 -3.76 0.92
CA GLY A 124 16.67 -4.12 -0.42
C GLY A 124 16.48 -5.60 -0.77
N VAL A 125 15.29 -6.13 -0.47
CA VAL A 125 14.90 -7.51 -0.79
C VAL A 125 13.48 -7.56 -1.35
N HIS A 126 13.23 -8.54 -2.21
CA HIS A 126 11.88 -8.98 -2.55
C HIS A 126 11.58 -10.22 -1.71
N ILE A 127 10.43 -10.19 -1.05
CA ILE A 127 10.04 -11.22 -0.07
C ILE A 127 8.74 -11.90 -0.45
N GLN A 128 8.62 -13.15 -0.04
CA GLN A 128 7.43 -13.99 -0.23
C GLN A 128 7.04 -14.64 1.10
N ASP A 129 5.73 -14.80 1.33
CA ASP A 129 5.22 -15.51 2.50
C ASP A 129 5.61 -17.00 2.42
N VAL A 130 5.89 -17.58 3.59
CA VAL A 130 6.23 -19.00 3.74
C VAL A 130 5.00 -19.73 4.28
N ASP A 131 4.27 -20.41 3.40
CA ASP A 131 3.20 -21.32 3.78
C ASP A 131 3.73 -22.70 4.20
N GLU A 132 2.84 -23.62 4.58
CA GLU A 132 3.22 -24.97 5.02
C GLU A 132 3.94 -25.78 3.94
N THR A 133 3.51 -25.65 2.68
CA THR A 133 4.09 -26.37 1.55
C THR A 133 5.51 -25.85 1.27
N MET A 134 5.71 -24.53 1.28
CA MET A 134 7.01 -23.90 1.15
C MET A 134 7.94 -24.29 2.30
N ALA A 135 7.42 -24.30 3.54
CA ALA A 135 8.18 -24.71 4.71
C ALA A 135 8.68 -26.16 4.59
N GLN A 136 7.84 -27.08 4.13
CA GLN A 136 8.23 -28.47 3.88
C GLN A 136 9.29 -28.57 2.78
N ALA A 137 9.08 -27.90 1.64
CA ALA A 137 10.01 -27.91 0.51
C ALA A 137 11.40 -27.36 0.86
N MET A 138 11.45 -26.38 1.77
CA MET A 138 12.67 -25.71 2.21
C MET A 138 13.27 -26.30 3.50
N ASN A 139 12.72 -27.39 4.04
CA ASN A 139 13.13 -28.01 5.30
C ASN A 139 13.14 -27.04 6.49
N LEU A 140 12.11 -26.20 6.58
CA LEU A 140 11.91 -25.26 7.69
C LEU A 140 11.15 -25.93 8.85
N PRO A 141 11.34 -25.47 10.09
CA PRO A 141 10.65 -26.04 11.26
C PRO A 141 9.13 -25.78 11.29
N GLY A 142 8.61 -24.90 10.44
CA GLY A 142 7.19 -24.61 10.32
C GLY A 142 6.94 -23.43 9.39
N ALA A 143 5.66 -23.18 9.10
CA ALA A 143 5.22 -22.02 8.32
C ALA A 143 5.50 -20.69 9.05
N GLY A 144 5.63 -19.64 8.26
CA GLY A 144 5.89 -18.28 8.71
C GLY A 144 7.34 -17.80 8.48
N GLY A 145 7.52 -16.50 8.66
CA GLY A 145 8.72 -15.79 8.25
C GLY A 145 8.56 -15.16 6.87
N ALA A 146 9.68 -14.71 6.29
CA ALA A 146 9.72 -14.09 4.98
C ALA A 146 10.87 -14.70 4.15
N LEU A 147 10.51 -15.40 3.07
CA LEU A 147 11.46 -15.93 2.10
C LEU A 147 12.03 -14.78 1.26
N VAL A 148 13.35 -14.67 1.18
CA VAL A 148 14.05 -13.74 0.29
C VAL A 148 14.06 -14.34 -1.12
N ALA A 149 13.12 -13.90 -1.95
CA ALA A 149 13.00 -14.33 -3.34
C ALA A 149 14.04 -13.68 -4.25
N ASN A 150 14.47 -12.45 -3.91
CA ASN A 150 15.53 -11.75 -4.62
C ASN A 150 16.17 -10.69 -3.71
N VAL A 151 17.45 -10.41 -3.94
CA VAL A 151 18.18 -9.34 -3.25
C VAL A 151 18.50 -8.24 -4.26
N THR A 152 18.15 -7.00 -3.93
CA THR A 152 18.47 -5.86 -4.79
C THR A 152 20.00 -5.69 -4.85
N LYS A 153 20.54 -5.71 -6.08
CA LYS A 153 21.97 -5.51 -6.32
C LYS A 153 22.44 -4.20 -5.68
N ASP A 154 23.59 -4.25 -5.01
CA ASP A 154 24.21 -3.12 -4.29
C ASP A 154 23.35 -2.53 -3.14
N GLY A 155 22.23 -3.17 -2.82
CA GLY A 155 21.34 -2.79 -1.73
C GLY A 155 21.85 -3.17 -0.33
N PRO A 156 21.17 -2.71 0.73
CA PRO A 156 21.57 -2.97 2.12
C PRO A 156 21.73 -4.45 2.47
N ALA A 157 20.76 -5.28 2.08
CA ALA A 157 20.81 -6.72 2.29
C ALA A 157 21.97 -7.40 1.53
N ALA A 158 22.22 -6.99 0.28
CA ALA A 158 23.36 -7.51 -0.49
C ALA A 158 24.69 -7.21 0.20
N LYS A 159 24.88 -5.97 0.68
CA LYS A 159 26.08 -5.55 1.42
C LYS A 159 26.27 -6.30 2.73
N ALA A 160 25.17 -6.72 3.37
CA ALA A 160 25.19 -7.52 4.58
C ALA A 160 25.33 -9.04 4.32
N GLY A 161 25.38 -9.47 3.05
CA GLY A 161 25.54 -10.87 2.69
C GLY A 161 24.27 -11.70 2.77
N LEU A 162 23.08 -11.07 2.73
CA LEU A 162 21.82 -11.77 2.52
C LEU A 162 21.75 -12.33 1.09
N GLN A 163 21.10 -13.48 0.93
CA GLN A 163 21.06 -14.24 -0.32
C GLN A 163 19.63 -14.64 -0.67
N THR A 164 19.39 -14.85 -1.96
CA THR A 164 18.15 -15.50 -2.43
C THR A 164 18.05 -16.90 -1.82
N GLY A 165 16.87 -17.24 -1.30
CA GLY A 165 16.64 -18.50 -0.60
C GLY A 165 16.81 -18.43 0.92
N ASP A 166 17.32 -17.32 1.46
CA ASP A 166 17.31 -17.08 2.90
C ASP A 166 15.86 -16.90 3.40
N VAL A 167 15.55 -17.45 4.57
CA VAL A 167 14.25 -17.23 5.22
C VAL A 167 14.45 -16.43 6.49
N ILE A 168 13.91 -15.21 6.53
CA ILE A 168 13.97 -14.33 7.71
C ILE A 168 12.90 -14.79 8.69
N VAL A 169 13.34 -15.20 9.89
CA VAL A 169 12.46 -15.75 10.94
C VAL A 169 12.38 -14.87 12.19
N THR A 170 13.37 -14.00 12.41
CA THR A 170 13.33 -13.00 13.48
C THR A 170 13.93 -11.67 13.07
N LEU A 171 13.45 -10.59 13.67
CA LEU A 171 13.97 -9.23 13.57
C LEU A 171 14.21 -8.69 14.99
N ASP A 172 15.46 -8.40 15.35
CA ASP A 172 15.89 -8.02 16.70
C ASP A 172 15.32 -8.93 17.80
N GLY A 173 15.43 -10.24 17.58
CA GLY A 173 14.92 -11.26 18.50
C GLY A 173 13.40 -11.45 18.51
N ARG A 174 12.62 -10.59 17.84
CA ARG A 174 11.16 -10.76 17.69
C ARG A 174 10.85 -11.67 16.51
N LYS A 175 9.93 -12.64 16.69
CA LYS A 175 9.52 -13.58 15.63
C LYS A 175 8.80 -12.83 14.50
N VAL A 176 9.22 -13.06 13.26
CA VAL A 176 8.53 -12.57 12.06
C VAL A 176 7.51 -13.61 11.64
N LYS A 177 6.23 -13.25 11.59
CA LYS A 177 5.15 -14.17 11.20
C LYS A 177 4.96 -14.22 9.70
N ASN A 178 5.05 -13.07 9.03
CA ASN A 178 4.81 -12.95 7.59
C ASN A 178 5.59 -11.77 7.00
N THR A 179 5.51 -11.63 5.67
CA THR A 179 6.17 -10.57 4.91
C THR A 179 5.69 -9.17 5.26
N THR A 180 4.41 -8.99 5.60
CA THR A 180 3.85 -7.67 5.92
C THR A 180 4.41 -7.15 7.24
N GLU A 181 4.47 -7.99 8.27
CA GLU A 181 5.06 -7.65 9.57
C GLU A 181 6.53 -7.20 9.39
N LEU A 182 7.32 -7.99 8.65
CA LEU A 182 8.70 -7.61 8.34
C LEU A 182 8.77 -6.28 7.58
N ARG A 183 7.94 -6.09 6.56
CA ARG A 183 7.91 -4.86 5.75
C ARG A 183 7.60 -3.64 6.61
N ASN A 184 6.56 -3.71 7.44
CA ASN A 184 6.14 -2.60 8.29
C ASN A 184 7.20 -2.25 9.34
N GLU A 185 7.79 -3.26 9.99
CA GLU A 185 8.84 -3.09 10.99
C GLU A 185 10.16 -2.54 10.41
N ILE A 186 10.49 -2.87 9.17
CA ILE A 186 11.65 -2.28 8.48
C ILE A 186 11.35 -0.82 8.08
N ALA A 187 10.15 -0.56 7.56
CA ALA A 187 9.75 0.75 7.09
C ALA A 187 9.55 1.78 8.21
N SER A 188 9.19 1.34 9.42
CA SER A 188 9.02 2.20 10.59
C SER A 188 10.37 2.69 11.16
N ARG A 189 11.48 2.08 10.76
CA ARG A 189 12.82 2.44 11.23
C ARG A 189 13.46 3.51 10.35
N ALA A 190 14.29 4.34 10.99
CA ALA A 190 15.05 5.34 10.26
C ALA A 190 16.12 4.67 9.36
N PRO A 191 16.39 5.22 8.16
CA PRO A 191 17.57 4.85 7.38
C PRO A 191 18.85 5.00 8.21
N GLY A 192 19.82 4.12 7.98
CA GLY A 192 21.06 4.04 8.75
C GLY A 192 20.95 3.29 10.08
N SER A 193 19.73 2.94 10.52
CA SER A 193 19.56 2.06 11.68
C SER A 193 20.09 0.65 11.39
N LYS A 194 20.66 0.01 12.42
CA LYS A 194 21.09 -1.39 12.35
C LYS A 194 19.98 -2.29 12.85
N VAL A 195 19.73 -3.37 12.13
CA VAL A 195 18.80 -4.43 12.49
C VAL A 195 19.51 -5.77 12.49
N GLU A 196 19.18 -6.64 13.44
CA GLU A 196 19.64 -8.02 13.47
C GLU A 196 18.55 -8.94 12.92
N LEU A 197 18.85 -9.60 11.80
CA LEU A 197 17.99 -10.61 11.21
C LEU A 197 18.45 -11.99 11.69
N GLY A 198 17.53 -12.77 12.24
CA GLY A 198 17.69 -14.21 12.35
C GLY A 198 17.16 -14.86 11.08
N ILE A 199 18.02 -15.59 10.38
CA ILE A 199 17.70 -16.24 9.11
C ILE A 199 17.89 -17.75 9.19
N ILE A 200 17.22 -18.47 8.29
CA ILE A 200 17.52 -19.86 7.97
C ILE A 200 18.09 -19.89 6.55
N ARG A 201 19.32 -20.38 6.41
CA ARG A 201 20.02 -20.55 5.14
C ARG A 201 20.45 -22.00 5.01
N ASN A 202 20.01 -22.67 3.95
CA ASN A 202 20.30 -24.10 3.73
C ASN A 202 19.99 -24.98 4.97
N GLY A 203 18.87 -24.70 5.64
CA GLY A 203 18.43 -25.40 6.86
C GLY A 203 19.18 -25.02 8.15
N ARG A 204 20.17 -24.13 8.10
CA ARG A 204 20.93 -23.68 9.28
C ARG A 204 20.50 -22.29 9.73
N LYS A 205 20.41 -22.09 11.05
CA LYS A 205 20.13 -20.78 11.64
C LYS A 205 21.39 -19.91 11.62
N GLU A 206 21.27 -18.71 11.08
CA GLU A 206 22.33 -17.70 11.05
C GLU A 206 21.78 -16.36 11.55
N ARG A 207 22.69 -15.45 11.93
CA ARG A 207 22.36 -14.06 12.25
C ARG A 207 23.08 -13.14 11.28
N VAL A 208 22.35 -12.16 10.74
CA VAL A 208 22.88 -11.17 9.81
C VAL A 208 22.48 -9.79 10.29
N THR A 209 23.47 -8.95 10.59
CA THR A 209 23.23 -7.54 10.91
C THR A 209 23.20 -6.71 9.64
N VAL A 210 22.11 -6.00 9.39
CA VAL A 210 21.94 -5.13 8.23
C VAL A 210 21.82 -3.68 8.68
N THR A 211 22.53 -2.77 8.00
CA THR A 211 22.31 -1.32 8.15
C THR A 211 21.30 -0.90 7.11
N LEU A 212 20.12 -0.43 7.51
CA LEU A 212 19.03 -0.09 6.59
C LEU A 212 19.40 1.08 5.68
N GLY A 213 18.99 0.99 4.42
CA GLY A 213 19.04 2.11 3.48
C GLY A 213 17.81 3.01 3.61
N GLU A 214 17.81 4.11 2.88
CA GLU A 214 16.58 4.85 2.58
C GLU A 214 15.86 4.13 1.44
N LEU A 215 14.56 3.90 1.60
CA LEU A 215 13.73 3.37 0.52
C LEU A 215 13.90 4.27 -0.69
N PRO A 216 14.43 3.75 -1.82
CA PRO A 216 14.57 4.54 -3.02
C PRO A 216 13.20 5.13 -3.35
N GLU A 217 13.13 6.44 -3.59
CA GLU A 217 11.91 7.02 -4.11
C GLU A 217 11.60 6.32 -5.44
N GLU A 218 10.63 5.41 -5.44
CA GLU A 218 9.98 5.03 -6.68
C GLU A 218 9.34 6.30 -7.20
N THR A 219 9.98 6.92 -8.18
CA THR A 219 9.46 8.12 -8.82
C THR A 219 8.28 7.69 -9.68
N PRO A 220 7.06 7.92 -9.18
CA PRO A 220 6.31 9.01 -9.74
C PRO A 220 6.05 10.07 -8.67
N THR A 221 6.43 11.31 -8.98
CA THR A 221 6.24 12.47 -8.10
C THR A 221 4.77 12.59 -7.64
N PRO A 222 4.49 12.89 -6.36
CA PRO A 222 3.14 13.15 -5.85
C PRO A 222 2.39 14.23 -6.63
N GLN A 223 3.13 15.20 -7.18
CA GLN A 223 2.60 16.20 -8.10
C GLN A 223 2.03 15.56 -9.37
N ALA A 224 2.68 14.53 -9.91
CA ALA A 224 2.24 13.85 -11.14
C ALA A 224 1.02 12.94 -10.90
N LYS A 225 0.91 12.25 -9.74
CA LYS A 225 -0.32 11.50 -9.39
C LYS A 225 -1.53 12.43 -9.30
N LYS A 226 -1.38 13.61 -8.67
CA LYS A 226 -2.47 14.60 -8.56
C LYS A 226 -2.79 15.27 -9.91
N THR A 227 -1.76 15.65 -10.68
CA THR A 227 -1.93 16.31 -11.99
C THR A 227 -2.49 15.36 -13.06
N ALA A 228 -2.13 14.08 -13.05
CA ALA A 228 -2.67 13.08 -13.99
C ALA A 228 -4.13 12.76 -13.68
N ILE A 229 -4.49 12.56 -12.40
CA ILE A 229 -5.90 12.37 -12.02
C ILE A 229 -6.70 13.63 -12.34
N GLU A 230 -6.18 14.84 -12.07
CA GLU A 230 -6.88 16.09 -12.36
C GLU A 230 -7.09 16.32 -13.87
N LYS A 231 -6.09 16.09 -14.73
CA LYS A 231 -6.15 16.34 -16.18
C LYS A 231 -6.75 15.21 -17.02
N LEU A 232 -6.47 13.95 -16.66
CA LEU A 232 -6.84 12.77 -17.45
C LEU A 232 -7.96 11.97 -16.80
N GLY A 233 -8.26 12.19 -15.53
CA GLY A 233 -9.24 11.42 -14.79
C GLY A 233 -8.78 10.04 -14.33
N PHE A 234 -7.49 9.71 -14.46
CA PHE A 234 -6.92 8.42 -14.03
C PHE A 234 -5.45 8.53 -13.57
N SER A 235 -4.98 7.51 -12.85
CA SER A 235 -3.57 7.34 -12.48
C SER A 235 -2.97 6.08 -13.08
N VAL A 236 -1.64 6.10 -13.24
CA VAL A 236 -0.89 4.97 -13.78
C VAL A 236 0.27 4.56 -12.88
N GLU A 237 0.62 3.29 -12.96
CA GLU A 237 1.81 2.72 -12.34
C GLU A 237 2.65 1.95 -13.36
N LYS A 238 3.93 1.72 -13.05
CA LYS A 238 4.79 0.89 -13.90
C LYS A 238 4.26 -0.54 -13.89
N LEU A 239 4.17 -1.18 -15.07
CA LEU A 239 3.87 -2.61 -15.12
C LEU A 239 4.93 -3.39 -14.32
N ASN A 240 4.47 -4.11 -13.30
CA ASN A 240 5.24 -5.05 -12.51
C ASN A 240 4.57 -6.43 -12.57
N ARG A 241 5.20 -7.47 -12.00
CA ARG A 241 4.68 -8.84 -12.06
C ARG A 241 3.29 -8.97 -11.42
N ASP A 242 3.06 -8.28 -10.30
CA ASP A 242 1.81 -8.36 -9.56
C ASP A 242 0.64 -7.73 -10.35
N LEU A 243 0.87 -6.57 -10.97
CA LEU A 243 -0.09 -5.91 -11.85
C LEU A 243 -0.32 -6.74 -13.12
N ALA A 244 0.72 -7.36 -13.66
CA ALA A 244 0.61 -8.21 -14.83
C ALA A 244 -0.30 -9.42 -14.56
N GLU A 245 -0.07 -10.14 -13.46
CA GLU A 245 -0.90 -11.26 -13.04
C GLU A 245 -2.34 -10.82 -12.74
N ARG A 246 -2.50 -9.73 -11.98
CA ARG A 246 -3.82 -9.19 -11.58
C ARG A 246 -4.71 -8.87 -12.78
N PHE A 247 -4.14 -8.35 -13.85
CA PHE A 247 -4.89 -7.87 -15.02
C PHE A 247 -4.79 -8.80 -16.23
N GLY A 248 -4.13 -9.96 -16.10
CA GLY A 248 -3.94 -10.91 -17.18
C GLY A 248 -3.11 -10.34 -18.33
N LEU A 249 -2.08 -9.56 -18.00
CA LEU A 249 -1.10 -9.01 -18.92
C LEU A 249 0.18 -9.85 -18.87
N ASP A 250 0.95 -9.83 -19.96
CA ASP A 250 2.26 -10.47 -19.99
C ASP A 250 3.28 -9.63 -19.20
N PRO A 251 3.97 -10.20 -18.18
CA PRO A 251 4.96 -9.48 -17.38
C PRO A 251 6.20 -9.02 -18.17
N GLY A 252 6.41 -9.52 -19.39
CA GLY A 252 7.45 -9.07 -20.32
C GLY A 252 7.07 -7.85 -21.15
N GLU A 253 5.82 -7.40 -21.09
CA GLU A 253 5.35 -6.23 -21.81
C GLU A 253 5.94 -4.93 -21.25
N THR A 254 5.98 -3.90 -22.09
CA THR A 254 6.42 -2.56 -21.70
C THR A 254 5.26 -1.58 -21.75
N GLY A 255 5.14 -0.74 -20.72
CA GLY A 255 4.03 0.20 -20.59
C GLY A 255 3.78 0.62 -19.14
N VAL A 256 2.68 1.35 -18.95
CA VAL A 256 2.16 1.73 -17.64
C VAL A 256 0.71 1.30 -17.50
N VAL A 257 0.32 0.79 -16.34
CA VAL A 257 -1.01 0.24 -16.08
C VAL A 257 -1.88 1.29 -15.41
N ILE A 258 -3.12 1.44 -15.85
CA ILE A 258 -4.12 2.27 -15.15
C ILE A 258 -4.51 1.57 -13.84
N THR A 259 -4.23 2.22 -12.70
CA THR A 259 -4.52 1.67 -11.36
C THR A 259 -5.76 2.28 -10.72
N GLU A 260 -6.11 3.51 -11.09
CA GLU A 260 -7.34 4.19 -10.66
C GLU A 260 -7.94 4.99 -11.81
N ILE A 261 -9.27 5.09 -11.87
CA ILE A 261 -9.99 5.93 -12.85
C ILE A 261 -11.25 6.52 -12.22
N ARG A 262 -11.48 7.81 -12.42
CA ARG A 262 -12.71 8.51 -12.01
C ARG A 262 -13.83 8.14 -12.97
N GLN A 263 -14.90 7.56 -12.46
CA GLN A 263 -16.07 7.18 -13.28
C GLN A 263 -16.73 8.38 -13.98
N SER A 264 -16.57 9.60 -13.44
CA SER A 264 -17.08 10.83 -14.04
C SER A 264 -16.18 11.40 -15.15
N SER A 265 -15.04 10.80 -15.45
CA SER A 265 -14.05 11.36 -16.39
C SER A 265 -14.34 11.06 -17.87
N THR A 266 -13.91 11.94 -18.77
CA THR A 266 -13.91 11.69 -20.23
C THR A 266 -13.11 10.45 -20.62
N ALA A 267 -12.03 10.13 -19.90
CA ALA A 267 -11.27 8.89 -20.07
C ALA A 267 -12.12 7.63 -19.82
N PHE A 268 -12.92 7.64 -18.75
CA PHE A 268 -13.83 6.53 -18.44
C PHE A 268 -14.95 6.44 -19.47
N ALA A 269 -15.55 7.57 -19.87
CA ALA A 269 -16.57 7.63 -20.90
C ALA A 269 -16.07 7.13 -22.26
N ALA A 270 -14.80 7.36 -22.58
CA ALA A 270 -14.13 6.85 -23.78
C ALA A 270 -13.76 5.37 -23.70
N GLY A 271 -14.01 4.71 -22.56
CA GLY A 271 -13.91 3.27 -22.41
C GLY A 271 -12.59 2.77 -21.80
N LEU A 272 -11.73 3.65 -21.27
CA LEU A 272 -10.59 3.24 -20.44
C LEU A 272 -11.06 2.61 -19.13
N LYS A 273 -10.29 1.65 -18.63
CA LYS A 273 -10.59 0.90 -17.41
C LYS A 273 -9.34 0.66 -16.58
N VAL A 274 -9.53 0.42 -15.29
CA VAL A 274 -8.46 -0.14 -14.43
C VAL A 274 -7.97 -1.46 -15.02
N GLY A 275 -6.64 -1.62 -15.06
CA GLY A 275 -5.97 -2.78 -15.65
C GLY A 275 -5.60 -2.64 -17.12
N ASP A 276 -5.97 -1.54 -17.77
CA ASP A 276 -5.51 -1.20 -19.10
C ASP A 276 -4.02 -0.85 -19.09
N LEU A 277 -3.23 -1.50 -19.95
CA LEU A 277 -1.82 -1.21 -20.17
C LEU A 277 -1.67 -0.18 -21.28
N ILE A 278 -1.25 1.03 -20.93
CA ILE A 278 -0.93 2.08 -21.89
C ILE A 278 0.46 1.82 -22.46
N LYS A 279 0.51 1.62 -23.77
CA LYS A 279 1.73 1.36 -24.54
C LYS A 279 2.20 2.59 -25.32
N GLU A 280 1.28 3.48 -25.72
CA GLU A 280 1.62 4.73 -26.40
C GLU A 280 0.71 5.89 -26.00
N VAL A 281 1.25 7.11 -26.06
CA VAL A 281 0.49 8.37 -26.03
C VAL A 281 0.82 9.16 -27.30
N ASN A 282 -0.18 9.56 -28.08
CA ASN A 282 -0.02 10.29 -29.34
C ASN A 282 1.04 9.66 -30.27
N ARG A 283 0.97 8.32 -30.43
CA ARG A 283 1.91 7.50 -31.23
C ARG A 283 3.36 7.50 -30.75
N LYS A 284 3.62 7.92 -29.51
CA LYS A 284 4.94 7.86 -28.87
C LYS A 284 4.94 6.74 -27.83
N PRO A 285 5.94 5.84 -27.85
CA PRO A 285 5.98 4.70 -26.93
C PRO A 285 6.14 5.15 -25.48
N VAL A 286 5.50 4.40 -24.58
CA VAL A 286 5.56 4.56 -23.14
C VAL A 286 6.22 3.33 -22.56
N THR A 287 7.38 3.49 -21.93
CA THR A 287 8.09 2.38 -21.27
C THR A 287 8.18 2.57 -19.75
N SER A 288 7.82 3.75 -19.27
CA SER A 288 7.92 4.14 -17.87
C SER A 288 6.89 5.19 -17.51
N VAL A 289 6.62 5.35 -16.20
CA VAL A 289 5.76 6.43 -15.70
C VAL A 289 6.36 7.80 -15.99
N ARG A 290 7.69 7.91 -16.06
CA ARG A 290 8.37 9.14 -16.46
C ARG A 290 8.07 9.51 -17.91
N ASP A 291 8.08 8.53 -18.83
CA ASP A 291 7.71 8.76 -20.23
C ASP A 291 6.26 9.19 -20.36
N PHE A 292 5.36 8.48 -19.69
CA PHE A 292 3.95 8.83 -19.64
C PHE A 292 3.75 10.28 -19.19
N ASN A 293 4.30 10.64 -18.03
CA ASN A 293 4.19 11.98 -17.48
C ASN A 293 4.74 13.06 -18.42
N ARG A 294 5.89 12.80 -19.07
CA ARG A 294 6.46 13.73 -20.05
C ARG A 294 5.53 13.94 -21.25
N LEU A 295 4.89 12.87 -21.73
CA LEU A 295 4.02 12.91 -22.91
C LEU A 295 2.68 13.60 -22.63
N VAL A 296 2.20 13.55 -21.39
CA VAL A 296 0.91 14.17 -21.01
C VAL A 296 1.05 15.54 -20.34
N LYS A 297 2.27 15.93 -19.92
CA LYS A 297 2.53 17.17 -19.18
C LYS A 297 2.03 18.42 -19.92
N ASP A 298 2.33 18.50 -21.21
CA ASP A 298 2.09 19.69 -22.03
C ASP A 298 0.70 19.71 -22.65
N LEU A 299 -0.09 18.66 -22.43
CA LEU A 299 -1.46 18.61 -22.91
C LEU A 299 -2.36 19.58 -22.13
N LYS A 300 -3.23 20.27 -22.87
CA LYS A 300 -4.15 21.31 -22.35
C LYS A 300 -5.59 20.82 -22.36
N LYS A 301 -6.40 21.36 -21.44
CA LYS A 301 -7.85 21.19 -21.44
C LYS A 301 -8.43 21.51 -22.83
N GLY A 302 -9.32 20.66 -23.33
CA GLY A 302 -9.90 20.76 -24.67
C GLY A 302 -9.05 20.16 -25.79
N GLU A 303 -7.80 19.74 -25.54
CA GLU A 303 -7.04 18.96 -26.52
C GLU A 303 -7.48 17.49 -26.52
N THR A 304 -7.46 16.86 -27.69
CA THR A 304 -7.70 15.42 -27.81
C THR A 304 -6.39 14.66 -27.62
N VAL A 305 -6.42 13.64 -26.75
CA VAL A 305 -5.30 12.71 -26.56
C VAL A 305 -5.65 11.36 -27.17
N LEU A 306 -4.66 10.70 -27.79
CA LEU A 306 -4.78 9.34 -28.33
C LEU A 306 -3.89 8.38 -27.54
N PHE A 307 -4.46 7.31 -27.00
CA PHE A 307 -3.75 6.23 -26.35
C PHE A 307 -3.78 4.96 -27.18
N TYR A 308 -2.67 4.23 -27.24
CA TYR A 308 -2.65 2.82 -27.64
C TYR A 308 -2.59 1.97 -26.38
N VAL A 309 -3.59 1.11 -26.21
CA VAL A 309 -3.87 0.41 -24.97
C VAL A 309 -3.98 -1.08 -25.23
N LYS A 310 -3.49 -1.89 -24.28
CA LYS A 310 -3.70 -3.33 -24.23
C LYS A 310 -4.54 -3.69 -23.00
N ARG A 311 -5.62 -4.43 -23.21
CA ARG A 311 -6.48 -5.00 -22.17
C ARG A 311 -6.49 -6.50 -22.35
N LYS A 312 -5.87 -7.24 -21.42
CA LYS A 312 -5.65 -8.68 -21.56
C LYS A 312 -4.95 -8.99 -22.90
N SER A 313 -5.60 -9.73 -23.80
CA SER A 313 -5.12 -10.06 -25.14
C SER A 313 -5.38 -8.98 -26.19
N ASP A 314 -6.33 -8.08 -25.95
CA ASP A 314 -6.82 -7.15 -26.97
C ASP A 314 -6.03 -5.84 -26.93
N SER A 315 -5.76 -5.27 -28.09
CA SER A 315 -5.13 -3.95 -28.20
C SER A 315 -5.96 -3.03 -29.08
N PHE A 316 -6.17 -1.81 -28.63
CA PHE A 316 -7.05 -0.84 -29.28
C PHE A 316 -6.57 0.58 -29.02
N PHE A 317 -7.07 1.50 -29.83
CA PHE A 317 -6.86 2.92 -29.63
C PHE A 317 -8.04 3.51 -28.87
N VAL A 318 -7.75 4.44 -27.95
CA VAL A 318 -8.75 5.25 -27.28
C VAL A 318 -8.38 6.71 -27.45
N ALA A 319 -9.34 7.53 -27.88
CA ALA A 319 -9.16 8.97 -27.97
C ALA A 319 -10.25 9.69 -27.19
N PHE A 320 -9.89 10.77 -26.50
CA PHE A 320 -10.84 11.59 -25.77
C PHE A 320 -10.30 13.01 -25.55
N GLU A 321 -11.21 13.94 -25.27
CA GLU A 321 -10.91 15.33 -24.96
C GLU A 321 -10.58 15.49 -23.47
N LEU A 322 -9.54 16.28 -23.17
CA LEU A 322 -9.07 16.52 -21.80
C LEU A 322 -9.98 17.49 -21.04
N GLU A 323 -10.24 17.16 -19.77
CA GLU A 323 -11.09 17.92 -18.85
C GLU A 323 -10.45 19.19 -18.26
#